data_AF-A0A7C7Z024-F1
#
_entry.id   AF-A0A7C7Z024-F1
#
_cell.length_a   1.000
_cell.length_b   1.000
_cell.length_c   1.000
_cell.angle_alpha   90.00
_cell.angle_beta   90.00
_cell.angle_gamma   90.00
#
_symmetry.space_group_name_H-M   'P 1'
#
loop_
_entity.id
_entity.type
_entity.pdbx_description
1 polymer ?
#
loop_
_entity_poly.entity_id
_entity_poly.type
_entity_poly.pdbx_seq_one_letter_code
_entity_poly.pdbx_strand_id
1 'polypeptide(L)'
;MKLIHYYEDGRDELYNLVDDVGEQTDLAASQGQIAKSLRKKLDQWLAQTNAKIPVADSRFNATAKASQLKSSSTGQLKGLESRHANYLKPEFKPNATWWNSLIPKD
;
A
#
# COMPACT_ATOMS: atom_id res chain seq x y z
N MET A 1 23.27 4.94 -7.01
CA MET A 1 22.52 3.67 -6.90
C MET A 1 21.85 3.59 -5.53
N LYS A 2 20.55 3.34 -5.49
CA LYS A 2 19.73 3.13 -4.29
C LYS A 2 19.11 1.75 -4.37
N LEU A 3 19.10 1.01 -3.25
CA LEU A 3 18.47 -0.31 -3.14
C LEU A 3 17.28 -0.23 -2.18
N ILE A 4 16.17 -0.87 -2.51
CA ILE A 4 15.02 -1.07 -1.64
C ILE A 4 14.76 -2.58 -1.50
N HIS A 5 14.66 -3.07 -0.27
CA HIS A 5 14.28 -4.47 0.01
C HIS A 5 12.85 -4.54 0.54
N TYR A 6 12.01 -5.38 -0.06
CA TYR A 6 10.63 -5.60 0.36
C TYR A 6 10.53 -6.91 1.14
N TYR A 7 10.17 -6.83 2.42
CA TYR A 7 10.05 -8.02 3.27
C TYR A 7 8.79 -8.85 3.01
N GLU A 8 7.79 -8.29 2.32
CA GLU A 8 6.54 -9.00 2.04
C GLU A 8 6.74 -10.15 1.04
N ASP A 9 7.59 -9.95 0.03
CA ASP A 9 7.86 -10.89 -1.06
C ASP A 9 9.35 -11.20 -1.25
N GLY A 10 10.23 -10.56 -0.49
CA GLY A 10 11.66 -10.80 -0.46
C GLY A 10 12.45 -10.19 -1.62
N ARG A 11 11.81 -9.38 -2.48
CA ARG A 11 12.49 -8.81 -3.66
C ARG A 11 13.34 -7.59 -3.31
N ASP A 12 14.33 -7.36 -4.15
CA ASP A 12 15.17 -6.17 -4.13
C ASP A 12 14.89 -5.35 -5.41
N GLU A 13 14.73 -4.04 -5.26
CA GLU A 13 14.72 -3.06 -6.36
C GLU A 13 16.00 -2.23 -6.33
N LEU A 14 16.48 -1.85 -7.52
CA LEU A 14 17.69 -1.03 -7.67
C LEU A 14 17.43 0.13 -8.62
N TYR A 15 17.70 1.36 -8.16
CA TYR A 15 17.49 2.59 -8.93
C TYR A 15 18.76 3.41 -9.08
N ASN A 16 18.93 4.02 -10.24
CA ASN A 16 19.98 5.02 -10.48
C ASN A 16 19.44 6.44 -10.31
N LEU A 17 19.49 6.96 -9.09
CA LEU A 17 18.96 8.30 -8.77
C LEU A 17 19.60 9.48 -9.52
N VAL A 18 20.77 9.28 -10.16
CA VAL A 18 21.41 10.33 -10.97
C VAL A 18 20.67 10.52 -12.28
N ASP A 19 20.28 9.41 -12.92
CA ASP A 19 19.64 9.42 -14.24
C ASP A 19 18.12 9.23 -14.16
N ASP A 20 17.62 8.64 -13.07
CA ASP A 20 16.22 8.32 -12.81
C ASP A 20 15.85 8.66 -11.36
N VAL A 21 15.70 9.96 -11.09
CA VAL A 21 15.28 10.47 -9.78
C VAL A 21 13.86 10.02 -9.38
N GLY A 22 13.03 9.67 -10.36
CA GLY A 22 11.65 9.23 -10.16
C GLY A 22 11.50 7.74 -9.84
N GLU A 23 12.59 6.98 -9.82
CA GLU A 23 12.60 5.54 -9.51
C GLU A 23 11.66 4.72 -10.41
N GLN A 24 11.63 5.06 -11.70
CA GLN A 24 10.72 4.45 -12.68
C GLN A 24 11.28 3.17 -13.29
N THR A 25 12.61 3.01 -13.29
CA THR A 25 13.29 1.88 -13.93
C THR A 25 14.01 1.02 -12.90
N ASP A 26 13.45 -0.14 -12.58
CA ASP A 26 14.14 -1.12 -11.74
C ASP A 26 15.27 -1.80 -12.52
N LEU A 27 16.49 -1.67 -12.01
CA LEU A 27 17.73 -2.20 -12.57
C LEU A 27 18.23 -3.46 -11.84
N ALA A 28 17.49 -3.99 -10.86
CA ALA A 28 17.98 -5.09 -10.02
C ALA A 28 18.31 -6.34 -10.84
N ALA A 29 17.49 -6.65 -11.86
CA ALA A 29 17.71 -7.78 -12.75
C ALA A 29 18.91 -7.58 -13.70
N SER A 30 19.10 -6.37 -14.23
CA SER A 30 20.17 -6.07 -15.20
C SER A 30 21.52 -5.76 -14.53
N GLN A 31 21.51 -5.29 -13.28
CA GLN A 31 22.70 -4.91 -12.52
C GLN A 31 22.82 -5.72 -11.20
N GLY A 32 22.62 -7.04 -11.28
CA GLY A 32 22.57 -7.91 -10.11
C GLY A 32 23.82 -7.90 -9.21
N GLN A 33 25.01 -7.59 -9.74
CA GLN A 33 26.22 -7.44 -8.93
C GLN A 33 26.16 -6.22 -8.01
N ILE A 34 25.66 -5.08 -8.52
CA ILE A 34 25.48 -3.85 -7.74
C ILE A 34 24.39 -4.05 -6.70
N ALA A 35 23.27 -4.68 -7.09
CA ALA A 35 22.18 -5.02 -6.18
C ALA A 35 22.70 -5.87 -4.99
N LYS A 36 23.44 -6.96 -5.26
CA LYS A 36 24.03 -7.80 -4.21
C LYS A 36 25.01 -7.04 -3.31
N SER A 37 25.82 -6.16 -3.87
CA SER A 37 26.77 -5.35 -3.10
C SER A 37 26.06 -4.38 -2.15
N LEU A 38 25.02 -3.68 -2.62
CA LEU A 38 24.22 -2.79 -1.79
C LEU A 38 23.39 -3.58 -0.77
N ARG A 39 22.88 -4.76 -1.15
CA ARG A 39 22.13 -5.62 -0.24
C ARG A 39 22.96 -6.03 0.96
N LYS A 40 24.23 -6.43 0.72
CA LYS A 40 25.17 -6.73 1.79
C LYS A 40 25.41 -5.53 2.72
N LYS A 41 25.51 -4.31 2.18
CA LYS A 41 25.67 -3.09 2.99
C LYS A 41 24.42 -2.82 3.83
N LEU A 42 23.23 -3.02 3.26
CA LEU A 42 21.96 -2.89 3.97
C LEU A 42 21.88 -3.91 5.12
N ASP A 43 22.15 -5.18 4.84
CA ASP A 43 22.10 -6.25 5.86
C ASP A 43 23.07 -5.97 7.02
N GLN A 44 24.28 -5.50 6.72
CA GLN A 44 25.26 -5.10 7.74
C GLN A 44 24.75 -3.96 8.62
N TRP A 45 24.17 -2.92 8.02
CA TRP A 45 23.64 -1.79 8.77
C TRP A 45 22.43 -2.17 9.64
N LEU A 46 21.53 -3.01 9.12
CA LEU A 46 20.39 -3.53 9.88
C LEU A 46 20.84 -4.35 11.10
N ALA A 47 21.86 -5.19 10.93
CA ALA A 47 22.45 -5.95 12.03
C ALA A 47 23.10 -5.02 13.08
N GLN A 48 23.89 -4.03 12.64
CA GLN A 48 24.57 -3.07 13.51
C GLN A 48 23.59 -2.22 14.32
N THR A 49 22.45 -1.85 13.74
CA THR A 49 21.42 -1.02 14.39
C THR A 49 20.40 -1.83 15.17
N ASN A 50 20.52 -3.16 15.18
CA ASN A 50 19.55 -4.08 15.78
C ASN A 50 18.11 -3.81 15.28
N ALA A 51 17.98 -3.63 13.95
CA ALA A 51 16.71 -3.37 13.32
C ALA A 51 15.74 -4.55 13.53
N LYS A 52 14.48 -4.24 13.86
CA LYS A 52 13.43 -5.26 14.00
C LYS A 52 12.92 -5.66 12.62
N ILE A 53 13.16 -6.91 12.24
CA ILE A 53 12.72 -7.47 10.97
C ILE A 53 11.34 -8.12 11.14
N PRO A 54 10.37 -7.82 10.26
CA PRO A 54 9.05 -8.44 10.35
C PRO A 54 9.14 -9.95 10.08
N VAL A 55 8.25 -10.69 10.74
CA VAL A 55 8.02 -12.12 10.49
C VAL A 55 6.65 -12.29 9.85
N ALA A 56 6.47 -13.34 9.05
CA ALA A 56 5.20 -13.64 8.44
C ALA A 56 4.10 -13.86 9.50
N ASP A 57 2.93 -13.24 9.30
CA ASP A 57 1.78 -13.46 10.18
C ASP A 57 1.19 -14.84 9.92
N SER A 58 1.31 -15.74 10.90
CA SER A 58 0.75 -17.10 10.85
C SER A 58 -0.77 -17.16 10.62
N ARG A 59 -1.49 -16.07 10.88
CA ARG A 59 -2.95 -15.99 10.67
C ARG A 59 -3.31 -15.59 9.24
N PHE A 60 -2.34 -15.14 8.44
CA PHE A 60 -2.59 -14.68 7.08
C PHE A 60 -2.99 -15.84 6.17
N ASN A 61 -4.06 -15.65 5.40
CA ASN A 61 -4.51 -16.61 4.40
C ASN A 61 -4.64 -15.91 3.05
N ALA A 62 -3.73 -16.21 2.13
CA ALA A 62 -3.66 -15.58 0.81
C ALA A 62 -4.93 -15.81 -0.01
N THR A 63 -5.52 -17.02 0.04
CA THR A 63 -6.76 -17.35 -0.68
C THR A 63 -7.94 -16.54 -0.15
N ALA A 64 -8.10 -16.45 1.18
CA ALA A 64 -9.14 -15.64 1.80
C ALA A 64 -8.97 -14.15 1.45
N LYS A 65 -7.73 -13.64 1.45
CA LYS A 65 -7.43 -12.26 1.04
C LYS A 65 -7.80 -12.01 -0.43
N ALA A 66 -7.46 -12.94 -1.33
CA ALA A 66 -7.84 -12.84 -2.73
C ALA A 66 -9.37 -12.82 -2.93
N SER A 67 -10.09 -13.70 -2.22
CA SER A 67 -11.56 -13.69 -2.23
C SER A 67 -12.15 -12.39 -1.69
N GLN A 68 -11.60 -11.85 -0.59
CA GLN A 68 -12.00 -10.56 -0.04
C GLN A 68 -11.81 -9.44 -1.08
N LEU A 69 -10.63 -9.35 -1.70
CA LEU A 69 -10.32 -8.33 -2.71
C LEU A 69 -11.31 -8.37 -3.88
N LYS A 70 -11.63 -9.58 -4.39
CA LYS A 70 -12.63 -9.77 -5.44
C LYS A 70 -14.02 -9.30 -5.02
N SER A 71 -14.44 -9.61 -3.79
CA SER A 71 -15.72 -9.12 -3.25
C SER A 71 -15.75 -7.60 -3.12
N SER A 72 -14.64 -7.01 -2.67
CA SER A 72 -14.50 -5.56 -2.52
C SER A 72 -14.56 -4.81 -3.85
N SER A 73 -13.82 -5.26 -4.87
CA SER A 73 -13.79 -4.61 -6.19
C SER A 73 -15.08 -4.76 -6.99
N THR A 74 -15.94 -5.71 -6.64
CA THR A 74 -17.19 -5.97 -7.35
C THR A 74 -18.39 -5.44 -6.58
N GLY A 75 -18.96 -6.24 -5.69
CA GLY A 75 -20.22 -5.95 -5.01
C GLY A 75 -20.12 -4.76 -4.05
N GLN A 76 -19.04 -4.67 -3.27
CA GLN A 76 -18.90 -3.59 -2.29
C GLN A 76 -18.70 -2.24 -2.99
N LEU A 77 -17.83 -2.17 -3.99
CA LEU A 77 -17.62 -0.96 -4.79
C LEU A 77 -18.93 -0.49 -5.44
N LYS A 78 -19.65 -1.39 -6.13
CA LYS A 78 -20.95 -1.06 -6.73
C LYS A 78 -21.97 -0.54 -5.70
N GLY A 79 -21.98 -1.13 -4.51
CA GLY A 79 -22.83 -0.67 -3.41
C GLY A 79 -22.42 0.70 -2.86
N LEU A 80 -21.11 0.99 -2.80
CA LEU A 80 -20.59 2.31 -2.44
C LEU A 80 -20.94 3.36 -3.50
N GLU A 81 -20.74 3.07 -4.78
CA GLU A 81 -21.11 3.95 -5.89
C GLU A 81 -22.62 4.26 -5.89
N SER A 82 -23.45 3.23 -5.69
CA SER A 82 -24.91 3.41 -5.60
C SER A 82 -25.31 4.29 -4.41
N ARG A 83 -24.65 4.12 -3.25
CA ARG A 83 -24.86 4.97 -2.07
C ARG A 83 -24.41 6.41 -2.32
N HIS A 84 -23.24 6.59 -2.93
CA HIS A 84 -22.72 7.91 -3.29
C HIS A 84 -23.66 8.63 -4.28
N ALA A 85 -24.18 7.93 -5.29
CA ALA A 85 -25.16 8.50 -6.21
C ALA A 85 -26.45 8.92 -5.49
N ASN A 86 -26.89 8.17 -4.47
CA ASN A 86 -28.05 8.54 -3.67
C ASN A 86 -27.83 9.79 -2.81
N TYR A 87 -26.60 10.05 -2.34
CA TYR A 87 -26.29 11.27 -1.59
C TYR A 87 -26.42 12.55 -2.43
N LEU A 88 -26.36 12.43 -3.76
CA LEU A 88 -26.50 13.55 -4.69
C LEU A 88 -27.95 13.83 -5.11
N LYS A 89 -28.92 13.03 -4.66
CA LYS A 89 -30.34 13.25 -4.98
C LYS A 89 -30.88 14.49 -4.26
N PRO A 90 -31.73 15.31 -4.89
CA PRO A 90 -32.31 16.49 -4.25
C PRO A 90 -33.08 16.20 -2.95
N GLU A 91 -33.68 15.00 -2.86
CA GLU A 91 -34.49 14.57 -1.72
C GLU A 91 -33.66 13.88 -0.62
N PHE A 92 -32.35 13.72 -0.83
CA PHE A 92 -31.48 13.10 0.16
C PHE A 92 -31.40 13.97 1.42
N LYS A 93 -31.71 13.36 2.57
CA LYS A 93 -31.53 13.98 3.88
C LYS A 93 -30.54 13.14 4.69
N PRO A 94 -29.43 13.72 5.17
CA PRO A 94 -28.50 13.01 6.03
C PRO A 94 -29.16 12.64 7.37
N ASN A 95 -28.56 11.71 8.12
CA ASN A 95 -29.04 11.39 9.46
C ASN A 95 -28.84 12.59 10.43
N ALA A 96 -29.56 12.57 11.56
CA ALA A 96 -29.62 13.70 12.49
C ALA A 96 -28.26 14.08 13.13
N THR A 97 -27.29 13.16 13.14
CA THR A 97 -25.96 13.34 13.74
C THR A 97 -24.88 13.72 12.72
N TRP A 98 -25.24 13.89 11.45
CA TRP A 98 -24.31 14.26 10.40
C TRP A 98 -23.91 15.74 10.52
N TRP A 99 -22.66 16.08 10.17
CA TRP A 99 -21.92 17.30 10.54
C TRP A 99 -22.64 18.66 10.39
N ASN A 100 -23.67 18.78 9.53
CA ASN A 100 -24.50 19.98 9.33
C ASN A 100 -26.01 19.78 9.59
N SER A 101 -26.44 18.64 10.15
CA SER A 101 -27.84 18.37 10.48
C SER A 101 -28.34 19.15 11.71
N LEU A 102 -27.44 19.91 12.36
CA LEU A 102 -27.77 20.81 13.46
C LEU A 102 -28.40 22.08 12.88
N ILE A 103 -29.73 22.17 12.94
CA ILE A 103 -30.43 23.46 12.83
C ILE A 103 -30.20 24.17 14.17
N PRO A 104 -29.47 25.29 14.24
CA PRO A 104 -29.38 26.07 15.48
C PRO A 104 -30.81 26.47 15.88
N LYS A 105 -31.19 26.24 17.14
CA LYS A 105 -32.41 26.86 17.67
C LYS A 105 -32.05 28.30 18.01
N ASP A 106 -32.77 29.23 17.39
CA ASP A 106 -32.75 30.67 17.71
C ASP A 106 -33.15 30.93 19.18
#